data_AF-A0A3Q9FLU3-F1
#
_entry.id   AF-A0A3Q9FLU3-F1
#
_cell.length_a   1.000
_cell.length_b   1.000
_cell.length_c   1.000
_cell.angle_alpha   90.00
_cell.angle_beta   90.00
_cell.angle_gamma   90.00
#
_symmetry.space_group_name_H-M   'P 1'
#
loop_
_entity.id
_entity.type
_entity.pdbx_description
1 polymer ?
#
loop_
_entity_poly.entity_id
_entity_poly.type
_entity_poly.pdbx_seq_one_letter_code
_entity_poly.pdbx_strand_id
1 'polypeptide(L)'
;MINLQRLNMDNSWFIEFDTIKLLVDPWLQGTEIDFFSWFNMQWHRTPPLAFDNLPSYDAVLITQKYPDHFHKETLLKLQPKVIIGPRSIAKDVQKILPQTAFLPLDKKVNKITLKEVDIHFLPTRRAIDPIYDCFVLDDGNESVYFATHGFSLDQKHKEQLEEVSDCKLLITPFNLYKLPFFLGGVVSPGIEGVKTLFDQIQPKVIVPTHDEDKHAKGLVTFFAKVVRAVPTDQLKTLPWLSSTYQPLDHYKLTRIS
;
A
#
# COMPACT_ATOMS: atom_id res chain seq x y z
N MET A 1 -7.90 12.89 -13.22
CA MET A 1 -7.06 13.70 -12.29
C MET A 1 -6.95 12.97 -10.97
N ILE A 2 -5.75 12.88 -10.38
CA ILE A 2 -5.54 12.11 -9.13
C ILE A 2 -5.45 13.01 -7.89
N ASN A 3 -6.31 12.77 -6.90
CA ASN A 3 -6.17 13.30 -5.54
C ASN A 3 -5.82 12.19 -4.55
N LEU A 4 -4.95 12.49 -3.59
CA LEU A 4 -4.50 11.55 -2.57
C LEU A 4 -4.61 12.20 -1.17
N GLN A 5 -5.06 11.43 -0.20
CA GLN A 5 -5.10 11.81 1.20
C GLN A 5 -4.57 10.66 2.04
N ARG A 6 -3.61 10.94 2.91
CA ARG A 6 -3.14 10.00 3.92
C ARG A 6 -4.17 9.89 5.05
N LEU A 7 -4.41 8.68 5.55
CA LEU A 7 -5.41 8.39 6.60
C LEU A 7 -4.77 7.91 7.92
N ASN A 8 -3.53 7.44 7.89
CA ASN A 8 -2.68 7.20 9.05
C ASN A 8 -1.21 7.47 8.66
N MET A 9 -0.28 7.57 9.61
CA MET A 9 1.13 7.83 9.25
C MET A 9 1.89 6.61 8.71
N ASP A 10 1.21 5.48 8.54
CA ASP A 10 1.76 4.21 8.07
C ASP A 10 1.36 3.96 6.59
N ASN A 11 0.36 3.11 6.33
CA ASN A 11 -0.13 2.76 5.00
C ASN A 11 -1.67 2.68 4.93
N SER A 12 -2.33 3.81 5.07
CA SER A 12 -3.75 3.92 4.75
C SER A 12 -4.02 5.19 3.96
N TRP A 13 -4.77 5.06 2.88
CA TRP A 13 -4.95 6.12 1.90
C TRP A 13 -6.40 6.26 1.47
N PHE A 14 -6.79 7.48 1.16
CA PHE A 14 -7.93 7.76 0.30
C PHE A 14 -7.36 8.26 -1.03
N ILE A 15 -7.82 7.66 -2.13
CA ILE A 15 -7.45 8.06 -3.49
C ILE A 15 -8.71 8.32 -4.31
N GLU A 16 -8.70 9.41 -5.06
CA GLU A 16 -9.80 9.82 -5.91
C GLU A 16 -9.28 10.03 -7.33
N PHE A 17 -9.89 9.29 -8.25
CA PHE A 17 -9.91 9.55 -9.68
C PHE A 17 -11.23 10.23 -10.04
N ASP A 18 -11.36 10.70 -11.27
CA ASP A 18 -12.55 11.45 -11.71
C ASP A 18 -13.85 10.63 -11.57
N THR A 19 -13.77 9.30 -11.75
CA THR A 19 -14.94 8.41 -11.72
C THR A 19 -15.06 7.59 -10.44
N ILE A 20 -13.95 7.35 -9.71
CA ILE A 20 -13.92 6.43 -8.57
C ILE A 20 -13.12 6.97 -7.38
N LYS A 21 -13.64 6.69 -6.18
CA LYS A 21 -13.01 7.02 -4.89
C LYS A 21 -12.77 5.73 -4.11
N LEU A 22 -11.54 5.51 -3.65
CA LEU A 22 -11.13 4.30 -2.96
C LEU A 22 -10.50 4.63 -1.61
N LEU A 23 -10.79 3.80 -0.60
CA LEU A 23 -9.90 3.65 0.54
C LEU A 23 -8.92 2.52 0.24
N VAL A 24 -7.64 2.71 0.53
CA VAL A 24 -6.60 1.69 0.38
C VAL A 24 -6.09 1.31 1.77
N ASP A 25 -6.12 0.01 2.07
CA ASP A 25 -5.58 -0.58 3.30
C ASP A 25 -6.00 0.16 4.59
N PRO A 26 -7.30 0.39 4.85
CA PRO A 26 -7.71 1.26 5.96
C PRO A 26 -7.45 0.61 7.33
N TRP A 27 -6.50 1.17 8.08
CA TRP A 27 -6.24 0.88 9.50
C TRP A 27 -6.39 2.18 10.31
N LEU A 28 -7.55 2.33 10.96
CA LEU A 28 -8.02 3.61 11.54
C LEU A 28 -8.35 3.52 13.04
N GLN A 29 -8.11 2.37 13.66
CA GLN A 29 -8.29 2.18 15.10
C GLN A 29 -7.58 0.91 15.55
N GLY A 30 -7.49 0.72 16.87
CA GLY A 30 -7.03 -0.54 17.45
C GLY A 30 -5.54 -0.83 17.20
N THR A 31 -5.20 -2.11 17.37
CA THR A 31 -3.85 -2.64 17.20
C THR A 31 -3.85 -3.67 16.08
N GLU A 32 -2.77 -3.76 15.32
CA GLU A 32 -2.51 -4.91 14.46
C GLU A 32 -1.83 -6.00 15.30
N ILE A 33 -2.25 -7.26 15.08
CA ILE A 33 -1.63 -8.42 15.73
C ILE A 33 -1.40 -9.47 14.64
N ASP A 34 -0.13 -9.74 14.33
CA ASP A 34 0.26 -10.83 13.46
C ASP A 34 0.51 -12.12 14.27
N PHE A 35 -0.20 -13.19 13.90
CA PHE A 35 -0.34 -14.46 14.63
C PHE A 35 -0.82 -14.34 16.08
N PHE A 36 0.05 -13.89 16.99
CA PHE A 36 -0.20 -13.75 18.43
C PHE A 36 0.42 -12.46 18.95
N SER A 37 -0.18 -11.84 19.97
CA SER A 37 0.30 -10.56 20.52
C SER A 37 1.71 -10.62 21.13
N TRP A 38 2.14 -11.80 21.63
CA TRP A 38 3.51 -12.02 22.08
C TRP A 38 4.50 -12.20 20.93
N PHE A 39 4.02 -12.55 19.72
CA PHE A 39 4.82 -12.69 18.53
C PHE A 39 5.04 -11.33 17.85
N ASN A 40 3.95 -10.65 17.48
CA ASN A 40 3.98 -9.30 16.91
C ASN A 40 2.66 -8.57 17.22
N MET A 41 2.77 -7.38 17.80
CA MET A 41 1.66 -6.46 18.00
C MET A 41 2.15 -5.03 17.80
N GLN A 42 1.45 -4.27 16.96
CA GLN A 42 1.78 -2.87 16.69
C GLN A 42 0.55 -1.97 16.79
N TRP A 43 0.80 -0.69 17.05
CA TRP A 43 -0.22 0.34 16.98
C TRP A 43 0.38 1.67 16.58
N HIS A 44 -0.45 2.52 15.98
CA HIS A 44 -0.03 3.84 15.54
C HIS A 44 0.50 4.68 16.70
N ARG A 45 1.60 5.37 16.43
CA ARG A 45 2.13 6.41 17.33
C ARG A 45 1.37 7.71 17.11
N THR A 46 1.06 8.01 15.85
CA THR A 46 0.24 9.16 15.47
C THR A 46 -1.20 8.71 15.27
N PRO A 47 -2.18 9.26 15.99
CA PRO A 47 -3.58 8.87 15.81
C PRO A 47 -4.01 8.99 14.34
N PRO A 48 -4.66 7.96 13.77
CA PRO A 48 -5.16 8.01 12.41
C PRO A 48 -6.29 9.06 12.27
N LEU A 49 -6.63 9.39 11.03
CA LEU A 49 -7.76 10.25 10.71
C LEU A 49 -9.04 9.67 11.33
N ALA A 50 -9.78 10.51 12.05
CA ALA A 50 -11.04 10.12 12.65
C ALA A 50 -12.07 9.71 11.58
N PHE A 51 -12.92 8.72 11.90
CA PHE A 51 -13.94 8.20 11.00
C PHE A 51 -14.89 9.28 10.47
N ASP A 52 -15.27 10.26 11.30
CA ASP A 52 -16.18 11.35 10.92
C ASP A 52 -15.57 12.30 9.88
N ASN A 53 -14.24 12.25 9.70
CA ASN A 53 -13.50 13.03 8.72
C ASN A 53 -13.16 12.24 7.46
N LEU A 54 -13.57 10.96 7.36
CA LEU A 54 -13.33 10.17 6.16
C LEU A 54 -14.15 10.70 4.98
N PRO A 55 -13.54 10.91 3.80
CA PRO A 55 -14.29 11.19 2.60
C PRO A 55 -15.23 10.03 2.24
N SER A 56 -16.30 10.33 1.50
CA SER A 56 -17.13 9.31 0.86
C SER A 56 -16.30 8.51 -0.15
N TYR A 57 -16.45 7.19 -0.15
CA TYR A 57 -15.73 6.28 -1.04
C TYR A 57 -16.68 5.25 -1.68
N ASP A 58 -16.28 4.70 -2.83
CA ASP A 58 -17.05 3.69 -3.57
C ASP A 58 -16.67 2.26 -3.17
N ALA A 59 -15.38 2.01 -2.94
CA ALA A 59 -14.85 0.69 -2.61
C ALA A 59 -13.60 0.79 -1.72
N VAL A 60 -13.22 -0.34 -1.13
CA VAL A 60 -11.95 -0.51 -0.43
C VAL A 60 -11.03 -1.41 -1.25
N LEU A 61 -9.79 -0.98 -1.46
CA LEU A 61 -8.71 -1.78 -2.00
C LEU A 61 -7.85 -2.31 -0.85
N ILE A 62 -7.68 -3.63 -0.79
CA ILE A 62 -6.76 -4.30 0.14
C ILE A 62 -5.58 -4.82 -0.67
N THR A 63 -4.37 -4.31 -0.40
CA THR A 63 -3.16 -4.66 -1.16
C THR A 63 -2.52 -5.94 -0.63
N GLN A 64 -2.64 -6.21 0.67
CA GLN A 64 -2.03 -7.37 1.34
C GLN A 64 -2.97 -8.00 2.36
N LYS A 65 -2.72 -9.27 2.67
CA LYS A 65 -3.52 -10.04 3.64
C LYS A 65 -3.21 -9.70 5.12
N TYR A 66 -2.15 -8.95 5.39
CA TYR A 66 -1.65 -8.73 6.74
C TYR A 66 -2.56 -7.77 7.52
N PRO A 67 -2.64 -7.87 8.86
CA PRO A 67 -3.59 -7.10 9.67
C PRO A 67 -3.41 -5.57 9.61
N ASP A 68 -2.21 -5.09 9.28
CA ASP A 68 -1.91 -3.67 9.05
C ASP A 68 -2.36 -3.16 7.65
N HIS A 69 -2.90 -4.05 6.82
CA HIS A 69 -3.58 -3.73 5.55
C HIS A 69 -5.06 -4.14 5.58
N PHE A 70 -5.31 -5.41 5.88
CA PHE A 70 -6.62 -6.03 6.01
C PHE A 70 -7.12 -5.93 7.46
N HIS A 71 -7.29 -4.69 7.94
CA HIS A 71 -7.59 -4.45 9.35
C HIS A 71 -9.06 -4.73 9.70
N LYS A 72 -9.30 -5.89 10.33
CA LYS A 72 -10.65 -6.39 10.65
C LYS A 72 -11.52 -5.39 11.42
N GLU A 73 -11.02 -4.78 12.49
CA GLU A 73 -11.84 -3.89 13.31
C GLU A 73 -12.27 -2.63 12.54
N THR A 74 -11.38 -2.10 11.70
CA THR A 74 -11.69 -0.95 10.84
C THR A 74 -12.73 -1.34 9.79
N LEU A 75 -12.56 -2.49 9.12
CA LEU A 75 -13.50 -2.97 8.11
C LEU A 75 -14.90 -3.26 8.69
N LEU A 76 -14.98 -3.83 9.89
CA LEU A 76 -16.25 -4.05 10.60
C LEU A 76 -16.95 -2.74 10.98
N LYS A 77 -16.19 -1.66 11.23
CA LYS A 77 -16.76 -0.34 11.50
C LYS A 77 -17.17 0.39 10.22
N LEU A 78 -16.42 0.21 9.14
CA LEU A 78 -16.69 0.83 7.84
C LEU A 78 -17.87 0.20 7.08
N GLN A 79 -18.06 -1.12 7.21
CA GLN A 79 -19.07 -1.89 6.45
C GLN A 79 -19.05 -1.58 4.93
N PRO A 80 -17.89 -1.70 4.26
CA PRO A 80 -17.77 -1.31 2.85
C PRO A 80 -18.66 -2.18 1.95
N LYS A 81 -19.30 -1.57 0.95
CA LYS A 81 -20.15 -2.29 -0.02
C LYS A 81 -19.35 -3.17 -0.98
N VAL A 82 -18.16 -2.71 -1.36
CA VAL A 82 -17.27 -3.39 -2.30
C VAL A 82 -15.86 -3.43 -1.70
N ILE A 83 -15.23 -4.61 -1.73
CA ILE A 83 -13.81 -4.80 -1.45
C ILE A 83 -13.14 -5.41 -2.67
N ILE A 84 -12.00 -4.86 -3.07
CA ILE A 84 -11.09 -5.37 -4.09
C ILE A 84 -9.83 -5.84 -3.37
N GLY A 85 -9.26 -6.98 -3.75
CA GLY A 85 -8.01 -7.42 -3.13
C GLY A 85 -7.56 -8.82 -3.57
N PRO A 86 -6.48 -9.34 -2.97
CA PRO A 86 -5.94 -10.64 -3.34
C PRO A 86 -6.95 -11.75 -3.03
N ARG A 87 -7.09 -12.74 -3.92
CA ARG A 87 -8.04 -13.86 -3.73
C ARG A 87 -7.83 -14.61 -2.40
N SER A 88 -6.63 -14.56 -1.83
CA SER A 88 -6.29 -15.20 -0.56
C SER A 88 -7.16 -14.72 0.62
N ILE A 89 -7.66 -13.49 0.61
CA ILE A 89 -8.50 -12.94 1.69
C ILE A 89 -10.01 -13.18 1.50
N ALA A 90 -10.43 -13.80 0.39
CA ALA A 90 -11.85 -13.94 0.04
C ALA A 90 -12.70 -14.58 1.15
N LYS A 91 -12.19 -15.66 1.74
CA LYS A 91 -12.89 -16.40 2.80
C LYS A 91 -13.03 -15.55 4.06
N ASP A 92 -12.00 -14.77 4.39
CA ASP A 92 -12.02 -13.93 5.58
C ASP A 92 -12.98 -12.76 5.39
N VAL A 93 -12.97 -12.11 4.22
CA VAL A 93 -13.97 -11.08 3.85
C VAL A 93 -15.38 -11.64 3.98
N GLN A 94 -15.68 -12.79 3.36
CA GLN A 94 -17.00 -13.41 3.45
C GLN A 94 -17.42 -13.72 4.89
N LYS A 95 -16.47 -14.10 5.74
CA LYS A 95 -16.72 -14.42 7.15
C LYS A 95 -17.04 -13.18 7.98
N ILE A 96 -16.33 -12.07 7.78
CA ILE A 96 -16.49 -10.86 8.61
C ILE A 96 -17.50 -9.87 8.04
N LEU A 97 -17.72 -9.89 6.72
CA LEU A 97 -18.56 -8.96 5.97
C LEU A 97 -19.35 -9.72 4.88
N PRO A 98 -20.32 -10.58 5.25
CA PRO A 98 -21.01 -11.46 4.30
C PRO A 98 -21.85 -10.75 3.25
N GLN A 99 -22.18 -9.47 3.45
CA GLN A 99 -22.96 -8.65 2.51
C GLN A 99 -22.09 -7.82 1.56
N THR A 100 -20.78 -7.82 1.75
CA THR A 100 -19.83 -7.06 0.92
C THR A 100 -19.55 -7.82 -0.37
N ALA A 101 -19.66 -7.14 -1.50
CA ALA A 101 -19.21 -7.68 -2.78
C ALA A 101 -17.67 -7.72 -2.79
N PHE A 102 -17.10 -8.92 -2.95
CA PHE A 102 -15.65 -9.09 -3.06
C PHE A 102 -15.23 -9.31 -4.52
N LEU A 103 -14.28 -8.48 -4.99
CA LEU A 103 -13.69 -8.54 -6.33
C LEU A 103 -12.25 -9.09 -6.22
N PRO A 104 -12.06 -10.42 -6.34
CA PRO A 104 -10.76 -11.06 -6.14
C PRO A 104 -9.84 -10.90 -7.35
N LEU A 105 -8.58 -10.55 -7.08
CA LEU A 105 -7.48 -10.58 -8.03
C LEU A 105 -6.43 -11.63 -7.63
N ASP A 106 -5.81 -12.28 -8.60
CA ASP A 106 -4.71 -13.22 -8.43
C ASP A 106 -3.89 -13.36 -9.73
N LYS A 107 -3.04 -14.38 -9.83
CA LYS A 107 -2.20 -14.61 -11.03
C LYS A 107 -2.99 -14.94 -12.30
N LYS A 108 -4.25 -15.40 -12.18
CA LYS A 108 -5.12 -15.77 -13.31
C LYS A 108 -6.08 -14.64 -13.66
N VAL A 109 -6.66 -14.01 -12.64
CA VAL A 109 -7.50 -12.81 -12.77
C VAL A 109 -6.64 -11.65 -12.26
N ASN A 110 -5.78 -11.13 -13.12
CA ASN A 110 -4.77 -10.13 -12.76
C ASN A 110 -5.19 -8.69 -13.12
N LYS A 111 -6.40 -8.50 -13.64
CA LYS A 111 -6.99 -7.21 -13.98
C LYS A 111 -8.50 -7.26 -13.78
N ILE A 112 -9.07 -6.19 -13.24
CA ILE A 112 -10.51 -5.87 -13.31
C ILE A 112 -10.66 -4.41 -13.71
N THR A 113 -11.84 -4.04 -14.22
CA THR A 113 -12.21 -2.65 -14.45
C THR A 113 -13.36 -2.31 -13.50
N LEU A 114 -13.23 -1.22 -12.75
CA LEU A 114 -14.30 -0.70 -11.92
C LEU A 114 -14.58 0.75 -12.31
N LYS A 115 -15.79 0.98 -12.82
CA LYS A 115 -16.15 2.23 -13.53
C LYS A 115 -15.25 2.41 -14.75
N GLU A 116 -14.35 3.39 -14.73
CA GLU A 116 -13.42 3.71 -15.83
C GLU A 116 -11.95 3.55 -15.41
N VAL A 117 -11.70 2.91 -14.26
CA VAL A 117 -10.33 2.65 -13.77
C VAL A 117 -10.04 1.17 -13.83
N ASP A 118 -8.96 0.84 -14.53
CA ASP A 118 -8.38 -0.49 -14.58
C ASP A 118 -7.51 -0.73 -13.35
N ILE A 119 -7.74 -1.86 -12.68
CA ILE A 119 -7.03 -2.26 -11.46
C ILE A 119 -6.28 -3.55 -11.76
N HIS A 120 -4.97 -3.41 -11.90
CA HIS A 120 -4.04 -4.50 -12.17
C HIS A 120 -3.44 -5.02 -10.87
N PHE A 121 -3.31 -6.34 -10.79
CA PHE A 121 -2.58 -7.05 -9.75
C PHE A 121 -1.29 -7.62 -10.32
N LEU A 122 -0.16 -7.24 -9.72
CA LEU A 122 1.18 -7.69 -10.08
C LEU A 122 1.73 -8.57 -8.95
N PRO A 123 1.74 -9.90 -9.13
CA PRO A 123 2.16 -10.81 -8.08
C PRO A 123 3.67 -10.81 -7.90
N THR A 124 4.12 -10.85 -6.65
CA THR A 124 5.52 -11.04 -6.32
C THR A 124 6.10 -12.32 -6.92
N ARG A 125 7.42 -12.31 -7.14
CA ARG A 125 8.22 -13.50 -7.49
C ARG A 125 8.77 -14.23 -6.27
N ARG A 126 8.55 -13.69 -5.08
CA ARG A 126 8.94 -14.31 -3.84
C ARG A 126 8.08 -15.53 -3.55
N ALA A 127 8.70 -16.71 -3.55
CA ALA A 127 7.99 -17.98 -3.35
C ALA A 127 7.56 -18.21 -1.89
N ILE A 128 8.39 -17.79 -0.94
CA ILE A 128 8.13 -17.93 0.51
C ILE A 128 7.75 -16.57 1.06
N ASP A 129 6.56 -16.46 1.65
CA ASP A 129 6.02 -15.21 2.21
C ASP A 129 5.92 -14.10 1.15
N PRO A 130 4.92 -14.20 0.25
CA PRO A 130 4.77 -13.33 -0.92
C PRO A 130 4.24 -11.94 -0.53
N ILE A 131 5.11 -11.10 0.04
CA ILE A 131 4.74 -9.80 0.63
C ILE A 131 4.89 -8.59 -0.30
N TYR A 132 5.50 -8.78 -1.47
CA TYR A 132 5.76 -7.72 -2.43
C TYR A 132 4.77 -7.80 -3.58
N ASP A 133 3.47 -7.92 -3.33
CA ASP A 133 2.49 -7.75 -4.42
C ASP A 133 2.31 -6.24 -4.67
N CYS A 134 2.13 -5.85 -5.94
CA CYS A 134 1.88 -4.47 -6.33
C CYS A 134 0.51 -4.36 -7.02
N PHE A 135 -0.21 -3.29 -6.72
CA PHE A 135 -1.42 -2.92 -7.46
C PHE A 135 -1.14 -1.71 -8.35
N VAL A 136 -1.70 -1.69 -9.55
CA VAL A 136 -1.65 -0.53 -10.46
C VAL A 136 -3.06 -0.12 -10.82
N LEU A 137 -3.38 1.15 -10.61
CA LEU A 137 -4.66 1.76 -10.97
C LEU A 137 -4.42 2.68 -12.15
N ASP A 138 -5.15 2.49 -13.24
CA ASP A 138 -4.97 3.22 -14.49
C ASP A 138 -6.31 3.80 -14.95
N ASP A 139 -6.36 5.11 -15.21
CA ASP A 139 -7.56 5.80 -15.71
C ASP A 139 -7.57 6.01 -17.23
N GLY A 140 -6.64 5.35 -17.95
CA GLY A 140 -6.42 5.51 -19.38
C GLY A 140 -5.63 6.77 -19.78
N ASN A 141 -5.26 7.63 -18.83
CA ASN A 141 -4.40 8.80 -19.07
C ASN A 141 -3.17 8.80 -18.15
N GLU A 142 -3.33 8.41 -16.89
CA GLU A 142 -2.26 8.31 -15.91
C GLU A 142 -2.48 7.16 -14.93
N SER A 143 -1.39 6.64 -14.36
CA SER A 143 -1.44 5.47 -13.48
C SER A 143 -0.83 5.69 -12.10
N VAL A 144 -1.30 4.89 -11.14
CA VAL A 144 -0.87 4.90 -9.73
C VAL A 144 -0.43 3.51 -9.30
N TYR A 145 0.78 3.42 -8.76
CA TYR A 145 1.39 2.17 -8.31
C TYR A 145 1.42 2.11 -6.78
N PHE A 146 0.80 1.08 -6.22
CA PHE A 146 0.87 0.73 -4.80
C PHE A 146 1.83 -0.43 -4.60
N ALA A 147 3.10 -0.12 -4.34
CA ALA A 147 4.15 -1.07 -3.98
C ALA A 147 4.41 -0.97 -2.47
N THR A 148 3.41 -1.27 -1.64
CA THR A 148 3.37 -0.91 -0.21
C THR A 148 4.50 -1.52 0.63
N HIS A 149 5.00 -2.69 0.26
CA HIS A 149 6.21 -3.27 0.86
C HIS A 149 7.45 -3.13 -0.03
N GLY A 150 7.33 -2.52 -1.21
CA GLY A 150 8.34 -2.54 -2.26
C GLY A 150 8.01 -3.56 -3.35
N PHE A 151 8.66 -3.42 -4.51
CA PHE A 151 8.42 -4.25 -5.69
C PHE A 151 9.61 -4.22 -6.65
N SER A 152 9.62 -5.10 -7.63
CA SER A 152 10.52 -5.02 -8.78
C SER A 152 9.84 -5.62 -10.01
N LEU A 153 9.89 -4.93 -11.13
CA LEU A 153 9.31 -5.40 -12.39
C LEU A 153 10.25 -6.40 -13.04
N ASP A 154 9.68 -7.51 -13.53
CA ASP A 154 10.33 -8.43 -14.45
C ASP A 154 9.70 -8.32 -15.84
N GLN A 155 10.17 -9.12 -16.78
CA GLN A 155 9.68 -9.06 -18.16
C GLN A 155 8.17 -9.32 -18.28
N LYS A 156 7.62 -10.26 -17.50
CA LYS A 156 6.18 -10.56 -17.52
C LYS A 156 5.34 -9.42 -16.94
N HIS A 157 5.85 -8.74 -15.91
CA HIS A 157 5.20 -7.52 -15.41
C HIS A 157 5.19 -6.42 -16.46
N LYS A 158 6.30 -6.25 -17.21
CA LYS A 158 6.36 -5.26 -18.29
C LYS A 158 5.37 -5.58 -19.40
N GLU A 159 5.26 -6.85 -19.81
CA GLU A 159 4.25 -7.31 -20.78
C GLU A 159 2.82 -7.05 -20.29
N GLN A 160 2.53 -7.31 -19.01
CA GLN A 160 1.21 -7.03 -18.43
C GLN A 160 0.88 -5.52 -18.37
N LEU A 161 1.90 -4.66 -18.37
CA LEU A 161 1.78 -3.21 -18.24
C LEU A 161 2.02 -2.47 -19.56
N GLU A 162 2.11 -3.18 -20.70
CA GLU A 162 2.45 -2.58 -22.00
C GLU A 162 1.46 -1.47 -22.43
N GLU A 163 0.17 -1.65 -22.09
CA GLU A 163 -0.90 -0.69 -22.39
C GLU A 163 -1.26 0.24 -21.22
N VAL A 164 -0.55 0.15 -20.09
CA VAL A 164 -0.81 1.00 -18.91
C VAL A 164 -0.20 2.38 -19.14
N SER A 165 -0.94 3.43 -18.74
CA SER A 165 -0.52 4.81 -18.90
C SER A 165 0.71 5.15 -18.05
N ASP A 166 1.37 6.27 -18.37
CA ASP A 166 2.52 6.76 -17.62
C ASP A 166 2.24 6.85 -16.11
N CYS A 167 3.23 6.45 -15.31
CA CYS A 167 3.13 6.47 -13.86
C CYS A 167 3.12 7.92 -13.32
N LYS A 168 1.96 8.37 -12.86
CA LYS A 168 1.81 9.63 -12.15
C LYS A 168 2.35 9.53 -10.73
N LEU A 169 1.99 8.46 -10.04
CA LEU A 169 2.22 8.32 -8.61
C LEU A 169 2.72 6.92 -8.27
N LEU A 170 3.85 6.86 -7.57
CA LEU A 170 4.36 5.66 -6.92
C LEU A 170 4.26 5.81 -5.40
N ILE A 171 3.60 4.86 -4.75
CA ILE A 171 3.57 4.72 -3.30
C ILE A 171 4.42 3.52 -2.90
N THR A 172 5.49 3.75 -2.13
CA THR A 172 6.50 2.72 -1.80
C THR A 172 7.26 3.08 -0.52
N PRO A 173 7.75 2.11 0.28
CA PRO A 173 8.40 2.39 1.55
C PRO A 173 9.86 2.82 1.42
N PHE A 174 10.30 3.78 2.23
CA PHE A 174 11.67 4.31 2.19
C PHE A 174 12.56 3.73 3.29
N ASN A 175 11.98 3.28 4.40
CA ASN A 175 12.72 2.63 5.47
C ASN A 175 13.06 1.19 5.08
N LEU A 176 14.29 0.76 5.34
CA LEU A 176 14.65 -0.65 5.28
C LEU A 176 14.09 -1.34 6.53
N TYR A 177 13.32 -2.41 6.32
CA TYR A 177 12.90 -3.30 7.39
C TYR A 177 13.34 -4.73 7.06
N LYS A 178 14.17 -5.32 7.92
CA LYS A 178 14.73 -6.65 7.71
C LYS A 178 14.63 -7.52 8.94
N LEU A 179 14.08 -8.71 8.74
CA LEU A 179 14.06 -9.82 9.68
C LEU A 179 15.11 -10.89 9.29
N PRO A 180 15.43 -11.83 10.19
CA PRO A 180 16.12 -13.06 9.83
C PRO A 180 15.40 -13.78 8.69
N PHE A 181 16.15 -14.50 7.85
CA PHE A 181 15.58 -15.11 6.63
C PHE A 181 14.40 -16.07 6.93
N PHE A 182 14.45 -16.78 8.06
CA PHE A 182 13.41 -17.70 8.50
C PHE A 182 12.16 -16.99 9.06
N LEU A 183 12.23 -15.69 9.31
CA LEU A 183 11.12 -14.81 9.69
C LEU A 183 10.71 -13.88 8.54
N GLY A 184 11.07 -14.21 7.31
CA GLY A 184 10.67 -13.43 6.14
C GLY A 184 11.71 -12.44 5.61
N GLY A 185 12.95 -12.44 6.11
CA GLY A 185 14.05 -11.73 5.44
C GLY A 185 13.81 -10.22 5.28
N VAL A 186 14.11 -9.65 4.11
CA VAL A 186 13.82 -8.24 3.83
C VAL A 186 12.31 -8.10 3.64
N VAL A 187 11.68 -7.26 4.47
CA VAL A 187 10.24 -6.96 4.47
C VAL A 187 9.94 -5.64 3.76
N SER A 188 10.85 -4.67 3.89
CA SER A 188 10.85 -3.45 3.10
C SER A 188 12.28 -3.19 2.61
N PRO A 189 12.52 -2.96 1.31
CA PRO A 189 13.85 -2.78 0.74
C PRO A 189 14.46 -1.41 1.03
N GLY A 190 13.68 -0.44 1.50
CA GLY A 190 14.09 0.93 1.73
C GLY A 190 14.52 1.67 0.46
N ILE A 191 15.36 2.70 0.62
CA ILE A 191 15.72 3.65 -0.46
C ILE A 191 16.28 2.98 -1.74
N GLU A 192 17.01 1.87 -1.62
CA GLU A 192 17.52 1.11 -2.77
C GLU A 192 16.38 0.49 -3.59
N GLY A 193 15.33 0.02 -2.92
CA GLY A 193 14.11 -0.47 -3.57
C GLY A 193 13.34 0.67 -4.25
N VAL A 194 13.28 1.84 -3.62
CA VAL A 194 12.70 3.05 -4.24
C VAL A 194 13.46 3.41 -5.52
N LYS A 195 14.81 3.43 -5.48
CA LYS A 195 15.64 3.72 -6.66
C LYS A 195 15.42 2.70 -7.77
N THR A 196 15.33 1.42 -7.43
CA THR A 196 15.04 0.34 -8.39
C THR A 196 13.71 0.57 -9.10
N LEU A 197 12.65 0.89 -8.35
CA LEU A 197 11.34 1.18 -8.93
C LEU A 197 11.35 2.46 -9.75
N PHE A 198 12.02 3.51 -9.28
CA PHE A 198 12.20 4.74 -10.04
C PHE A 198 12.82 4.45 -11.41
N ASP A 199 13.91 3.68 -11.46
CA ASP A 199 14.58 3.34 -12.71
C ASP A 199 13.70 2.52 -13.66
N GLN A 200 12.82 1.66 -13.11
CA GLN A 200 11.95 0.80 -13.90
C GLN A 200 10.66 1.48 -14.38
N ILE A 201 10.14 2.45 -13.64
CA ILE A 201 8.79 3.02 -13.82
C ILE A 201 8.82 4.50 -14.24
N GLN A 202 9.86 5.25 -13.85
CA GLN A 202 10.00 6.70 -14.05
C GLN A 202 8.76 7.50 -13.55
N PRO A 203 8.35 7.35 -12.27
CA PRO A 203 7.17 8.02 -11.74
C PRO A 203 7.33 9.54 -11.69
N LYS A 204 6.25 10.28 -11.98
CA LYS A 204 6.22 11.74 -11.82
C LYS A 204 6.27 12.17 -10.36
N VAL A 205 5.59 11.43 -9.47
CA VAL A 205 5.54 11.69 -8.03
C VAL A 205 5.79 10.39 -7.26
N ILE A 206 6.57 10.47 -6.18
CA ILE A 206 6.83 9.37 -5.26
C ILE A 206 6.43 9.78 -3.84
N VAL A 207 5.58 8.97 -3.20
CA VAL A 207 5.11 9.18 -1.84
C VAL A 207 5.57 8.01 -0.95
N PRO A 208 6.21 8.28 0.20
CA PRO A 208 6.61 7.24 1.14
C PRO A 208 5.40 6.59 1.82
N THR A 209 5.48 5.29 2.14
CA THR A 209 4.46 4.58 2.92
C THR A 209 5.09 3.60 3.89
N HIS A 210 4.35 3.10 4.89
CA HIS A 210 4.85 2.19 5.92
C HIS A 210 6.06 2.69 6.73
N ASP A 211 6.28 4.01 6.73
CA ASP A 211 7.47 4.61 7.31
C ASP A 211 7.23 5.16 8.72
N GLU A 212 6.05 4.92 9.32
CA GLU A 212 5.76 5.35 10.69
C GLU A 212 6.72 4.68 11.70
N ASP A 213 7.07 5.41 12.75
CA ASP A 213 7.62 4.79 13.97
C ASP A 213 6.51 4.28 14.88
N LYS A 214 5.80 3.24 14.40
CA LYS A 214 4.76 2.57 15.17
C LYS A 214 5.29 2.12 16.52
N HIS A 215 4.41 2.11 17.51
CA HIS A 215 4.70 1.34 18.71
C HIS A 215 4.62 -0.14 18.39
N ALA A 216 5.50 -0.94 18.98
CA ALA A 216 5.56 -2.37 18.73
C ALA A 216 5.95 -3.16 19.99
N LYS A 217 5.43 -4.38 20.09
CA LYS A 217 5.78 -5.38 21.12
C LYS A 217 5.85 -6.77 20.50
N GLY A 218 6.60 -7.66 21.15
CA GLY A 218 6.67 -9.08 20.79
C GLY A 218 8.07 -9.53 20.34
N LEU A 219 8.19 -10.78 19.91
CA LEU A 219 9.46 -11.35 19.45
C LEU A 219 9.99 -10.68 18.19
N VAL A 220 9.11 -10.26 17.27
CA VAL A 220 9.53 -9.66 15.99
C VAL A 220 10.37 -8.39 16.23
N THR A 221 10.03 -7.57 17.22
CA THR A 221 10.77 -6.34 17.53
C THR A 221 12.21 -6.60 18.00
N PHE A 222 12.48 -7.76 18.59
CA PHE A 222 13.83 -8.13 19.02
C PHE A 222 14.75 -8.47 17.84
N PHE A 223 14.19 -9.05 16.78
CA PHE A 223 14.95 -9.48 15.60
C PHE A 223 14.94 -8.46 14.46
N ALA A 224 14.03 -7.49 14.49
CA ALA A 224 13.90 -6.49 13.44
C ALA A 224 15.11 -5.56 13.39
N LYS A 225 15.73 -5.50 12.21
CA LYS A 225 16.67 -4.44 11.85
C LYS A 225 15.94 -3.41 11.01
N VAL A 226 15.78 -2.22 11.57
CA VAL A 226 15.18 -1.07 10.88
C VAL A 226 16.25 -0.02 10.60
N VAL A 227 16.37 0.41 9.35
CA VAL A 227 17.19 1.56 8.97
C VAL A 227 16.27 2.61 8.39
N ARG A 228 16.11 3.73 9.10
CA ARG A 228 15.28 4.84 8.67
C ARG A 228 15.90 5.53 7.48
N ALA A 229 15.07 5.99 6.55
CA ALA A 229 15.50 6.88 5.48
C ALA A 229 16.10 8.16 6.06
N VAL A 230 16.99 8.80 5.29
CA VAL A 230 17.54 10.10 5.66
C VAL A 230 16.41 11.16 5.71
N PRO A 231 16.58 12.25 6.47
CA PRO A 231 15.56 13.30 6.56
C PRO A 231 15.14 13.86 5.19
N THR A 232 13.93 14.42 5.11
CA THR A 232 13.34 14.98 3.88
C THR A 232 14.29 15.94 3.16
N ASP A 233 14.98 16.82 3.88
CA ASP A 233 15.91 17.79 3.27
C ASP A 233 17.06 17.11 2.54
N GLN A 234 17.54 15.96 3.04
CA GLN A 234 18.57 15.16 2.37
C GLN A 234 18.01 14.35 1.21
N LEU A 235 16.81 13.77 1.34
CA LEU A 235 16.14 13.06 0.24
C LEU A 235 15.94 13.99 -0.96
N LYS A 236 15.60 15.26 -0.72
CA LYS A 236 15.45 16.27 -1.77
C LYS A 236 16.75 16.68 -2.46
N THR A 237 17.92 16.33 -1.90
CA THR A 237 19.22 16.54 -2.57
C THR A 237 19.58 15.43 -3.56
N LEU A 238 18.89 14.29 -3.52
CA LEU A 238 19.16 13.19 -4.44
C LEU A 238 18.64 13.57 -5.84
N PRO A 239 19.50 13.64 -6.89
CA PRO A 239 19.10 14.17 -8.19
C PRO A 239 17.87 13.49 -8.80
N TRP A 240 17.79 12.16 -8.70
CA TRP A 240 16.71 11.34 -9.25
C TRP A 240 15.38 11.46 -8.48
N LEU A 241 15.42 11.97 -7.25
CA LEU A 241 14.27 12.04 -6.35
C LEU A 241 13.80 13.48 -6.09
N SER A 242 14.70 14.45 -6.28
CA SER A 242 14.51 15.86 -5.91
C SER A 242 13.21 16.49 -6.40
N SER A 243 12.82 16.21 -7.65
CA SER A 243 11.61 16.76 -8.27
C SER A 243 10.37 15.87 -8.13
N THR A 244 10.52 14.63 -7.66
CA THR A 244 9.44 13.64 -7.63
C THR A 244 8.95 13.36 -6.20
N TYR A 245 9.78 13.61 -5.19
CA TYR A 245 9.44 13.27 -3.80
C TYR A 245 8.42 14.21 -3.17
N GLN A 246 7.30 13.61 -2.71
CA GLN A 246 6.24 14.28 -2.00
C GLN A 246 5.87 13.48 -0.74
N PRO A 247 6.35 13.87 0.47
CA PRO A 247 6.21 13.05 1.67
C PRO A 247 4.76 12.84 2.15
N LEU A 248 3.90 13.84 1.90
CA LEU A 248 2.51 13.89 2.38
C LEU A 248 2.38 13.49 3.86
N ASP A 249 3.07 14.21 4.73
CA ASP A 249 3.12 14.03 6.19
C ASP A 249 1.92 14.65 6.93
N HIS A 250 0.77 14.73 6.26
CA HIS A 250 -0.45 15.34 6.76
C HIS A 250 -1.70 14.64 6.22
N TYR A 251 -2.85 14.85 6.87
CA TYR A 251 -4.13 14.28 6.44
C TYR A 251 -4.95 15.18 5.51
N LYS A 252 -4.33 16.19 4.88
CA LYS A 252 -5.03 17.04 3.89
C LYS A 252 -5.13 16.33 2.54
N LEU A 253 -6.29 16.42 1.90
CA LEU A 253 -6.47 16.00 0.51
C LEU A 253 -5.55 16.84 -0.40
N THR A 254 -4.76 16.16 -1.21
CA THR A 254 -3.73 16.78 -2.05
C THR A 254 -3.87 16.31 -3.48
N ARG A 255 -3.94 17.27 -4.40
CA ARG A 255 -3.87 16.98 -5.82
C ARG A 255 -2.45 16.59 -6.20
N ILE A 256 -2.29 15.48 -6.91
CA ILE A 256 -0.99 15.03 -7.41
C ILE A 256 -0.71 15.74 -8.73
N SER A 257 0.31 16.60 -8.73
CA SER A 257 0.68 17.49 -9.84
C SER A 257 1.63 16.87 -10.84
#